data_AF-A0AAN6VCG9-F1
#
_entry.id   AF-A0AAN6VCG9-F1
#
_cell.length_a   1.000
_cell.length_b   1.000
_cell.length_c   1.000
_cell.angle_alpha   90.00
_cell.angle_beta   90.00
_cell.angle_gamma   90.00
#
_symmetry.space_group_name_H-M   'P 1'
#
loop_
_entity.id
_entity.type
_entity.pdbx_description
1 polymer ?
#
loop_
_entity_poly.entity_id
_entity_poly.type
_entity_poly.pdbx_seq_one_letter_code
_entity_poly.pdbx_strand_id
1 'polypeptide(L)'
;MPSRQEALGIGDVHLPVKLFPKRSGPGAHGTLHLRNVLHMPTSVCNIVGNPGTGDYSNIVLGVLGGDGKDAAITAQDGRRLGYFVSRHLWVLKLSGPPIGPVVGPSMFEPGGHYVINATWPDSERQRWAAAQAGRLGLDHGTNREVSDGGKGKDKAEAAPSAPYTEEEKGWLKREWGSEFKFIAAYGLSIHKDEDRDEGRRMARAMMEVHEDRDTNM
;
A
#
# COMPACT_ATOMS: atom_id res chain seq x y z
N MET A 1 -3.55 -20.17 -14.24
CA MET A 1 -4.19 -20.37 -12.92
C MET A 1 -3.42 -19.52 -11.91
N PRO A 2 -4.05 -18.61 -11.17
CA PRO A 2 -3.37 -17.91 -10.08
C PRO A 2 -2.95 -18.94 -9.03
N SER A 3 -1.66 -19.06 -8.76
CA SER A 3 -1.14 -19.90 -7.70
C SER A 3 -1.43 -19.22 -6.36
N ARG A 4 -2.33 -19.79 -5.55
CA ARG A 4 -2.52 -19.33 -4.17
C ARG A 4 -1.23 -19.62 -3.41
N GLN A 5 -0.59 -18.58 -2.91
CA GLN A 5 0.57 -18.70 -2.04
C GLN A 5 0.14 -18.54 -0.58
N GLU A 6 0.82 -19.24 0.31
CA GLU A 6 0.56 -19.19 1.75
C GLU A 6 1.51 -18.21 2.43
N ALA A 7 0.95 -17.33 3.27
CA ALA A 7 1.74 -16.47 4.14
C ALA A 7 2.03 -17.22 5.44
N LEU A 8 3.30 -17.40 5.78
CA LEU A 8 3.71 -18.10 7.00
C LEU A 8 3.72 -17.20 8.23
N GLY A 9 3.74 -15.88 8.01
CA GLY A 9 3.77 -14.91 9.09
C GLY A 9 3.80 -13.48 8.56
N ILE A 10 3.79 -12.53 9.50
CA ILE A 10 3.88 -11.10 9.24
C ILE A 10 4.94 -10.51 10.17
N GLY A 11 5.80 -9.64 9.65
CA GLY A 11 6.84 -9.01 10.45
C GLY A 11 7.45 -7.76 9.82
N ASP A 12 8.58 -7.34 10.38
CA ASP A 12 9.29 -6.13 9.99
C ASP A 12 10.53 -6.47 9.16
N VAL A 13 10.76 -5.71 8.10
CA VAL A 13 11.88 -5.86 7.18
C VAL A 13 12.59 -4.52 7.04
N HIS A 14 13.89 -4.53 7.33
CA HIS A 14 14.76 -3.37 7.17
C HIS A 14 15.69 -3.62 5.99
N LEU A 15 15.58 -2.78 4.95
CA LEU A 15 16.38 -2.90 3.74
C LEU A 15 17.39 -1.76 3.63
N PRO A 16 18.70 -2.04 3.63
CA PRO A 16 19.72 -1.05 3.26
C PRO A 16 19.57 -0.71 1.77
N VAL A 17 19.27 0.54 1.46
CA VAL A 17 18.93 1.00 0.11
C VAL A 17 19.80 2.17 -0.32
N LYS A 18 19.97 2.31 -1.63
CA LYS A 18 20.57 3.50 -2.22
C LYS A 18 19.47 4.54 -2.42
N LEU A 19 19.72 5.78 -1.99
CA LEU A 19 18.74 6.85 -2.05
C LEU A 19 18.73 7.54 -3.42
N PHE A 20 19.88 7.64 -4.08
CA PHE A 20 20.02 8.35 -5.36
C PHE A 20 20.94 7.58 -6.31
N PRO A 21 20.65 7.56 -7.63
CA PRO A 21 21.46 6.80 -8.59
C PRO A 21 22.93 7.19 -8.63
N LYS A 22 23.18 8.51 -8.72
CA LYS A 22 24.51 9.10 -8.96
C LYS A 22 25.21 9.60 -7.69
N ARG A 23 24.59 9.47 -6.51
CA ARG A 23 25.21 9.87 -5.24
C ARG A 23 26.08 8.73 -4.70
N SER A 24 27.19 9.10 -4.07
CA SER A 24 28.15 8.19 -3.44
C SER A 24 28.51 8.70 -2.04
N GLY A 25 29.17 7.86 -1.24
CA GLY A 25 29.53 8.16 0.15
C GLY A 25 28.40 7.91 1.15
N PRO A 26 28.62 8.14 2.46
CA PRO A 26 27.69 7.74 3.52
C PRO A 26 26.25 8.26 3.33
N GLY A 27 26.08 9.51 2.87
CA GLY A 27 24.77 10.11 2.60
C GLY A 27 24.06 9.65 1.32
N ALA A 28 24.62 8.68 0.59
CA ALA A 28 23.96 8.05 -0.55
C ALA A 28 23.05 6.88 -0.16
N HIS A 29 23.10 6.46 1.11
CA HIS A 29 22.48 5.26 1.63
C HIS A 29 21.44 5.60 2.70
N GLY A 30 20.46 4.73 2.85
CA GLY A 30 19.48 4.78 3.93
C GLY A 30 18.92 3.40 4.22
N THR A 31 18.02 3.33 5.20
CA THR A 31 17.30 2.09 5.53
C THR A 31 15.82 2.30 5.26
N LEU A 32 15.26 1.47 4.39
CA LEU A 32 13.83 1.39 4.17
C LEU A 32 13.23 0.46 5.21
N HIS A 33 12.38 1.00 6.08
CA HIS A 33 11.69 0.27 7.12
C HIS A 33 10.29 -0.10 6.64
N LEU A 34 10.05 -1.39 6.44
CA LEU A 34 8.75 -1.96 6.10
C LEU A 34 8.27 -2.76 7.32
N ARG A 35 7.06 -2.52 7.81
CA ARG A 35 6.39 -3.29 8.86
C ARG A 35 5.19 -3.97 8.24
N ASN A 36 4.62 -4.92 8.98
CA ASN A 36 3.47 -5.68 8.51
C ASN A 36 3.71 -6.37 7.14
N VAL A 37 4.95 -6.81 6.89
CA VAL A 37 5.34 -7.50 5.66
C VAL A 37 4.94 -8.96 5.74
N LEU A 38 4.17 -9.42 4.75
CA LEU A 38 3.81 -10.84 4.60
C LEU A 38 5.06 -11.66 4.24
N HIS A 39 5.37 -12.68 5.04
CA HIS A 39 6.43 -13.63 4.76
C HIS A 39 5.90 -14.78 3.90
N MET A 40 6.31 -14.80 2.63
CA MET A 40 5.88 -15.78 1.62
C MET A 40 7.12 -16.37 0.92
N PRO A 41 7.80 -17.36 1.53
CA PRO A 41 9.07 -17.87 1.00
C PRO A 41 8.93 -18.60 -0.34
N THR A 42 7.72 -19.02 -0.71
CA THR A 42 7.43 -19.63 -2.02
C THR A 42 7.30 -18.60 -3.15
N SER A 43 7.33 -17.31 -2.84
CA SER A 43 7.23 -16.27 -3.86
C SER A 43 8.51 -16.19 -4.69
N VAL A 44 8.35 -16.06 -6.01
CA VAL A 44 9.46 -15.93 -6.96
C VAL A 44 10.27 -14.64 -6.76
N CYS A 45 9.66 -13.63 -6.14
CA CYS A 45 10.31 -12.37 -5.80
C CYS A 45 9.65 -11.66 -4.61
N ASN A 46 10.36 -10.69 -4.06
CA ASN A 46 9.77 -9.74 -3.12
C ASN A 46 8.97 -8.68 -3.89
N ILE A 47 7.84 -8.26 -3.34
CA ILE A 47 6.95 -7.27 -3.95
C ILE A 47 6.74 -6.13 -2.96
N VAL A 48 6.94 -4.90 -3.42
CA VAL A 48 6.55 -3.68 -2.71
C VAL A 48 5.37 -3.09 -3.46
N GLY A 49 4.18 -3.15 -2.87
CA GLY A 49 2.93 -2.67 -3.48
C GLY A 49 2.68 -1.17 -3.29
N ASN A 50 1.75 -0.64 -4.09
CA ASN A 50 1.23 0.73 -4.00
C ASN A 50 -0.31 0.66 -4.12
N PRO A 51 -1.10 1.42 -3.32
CA PRO A 51 -0.66 2.21 -2.18
C PRO A 51 -0.38 1.36 -0.96
N GLY A 52 0.61 1.80 -0.18
CA GLY A 52 0.78 1.29 1.16
C GLY A 52 -0.45 1.67 1.98
N THR A 53 -1.18 0.70 2.51
CA THR A 53 -2.29 0.97 3.42
C THR A 53 -1.78 1.17 4.85
N GLY A 54 -2.51 1.92 5.69
CA GLY A 54 -2.14 2.15 7.09
C GLY A 54 -0.89 3.02 7.23
N ASP A 55 0.06 2.64 8.10
CA ASP A 55 1.35 3.34 8.32
C ASP A 55 2.15 3.60 7.02
N TYR A 56 1.85 2.88 5.94
CA TYR A 56 2.50 2.99 4.64
C TYR A 56 1.79 3.94 3.67
N SER A 57 0.69 4.60 4.07
CA SER A 57 0.01 5.62 3.27
C SER A 57 0.92 6.80 2.93
N ASN A 58 1.97 6.98 3.73
CA ASN A 58 2.97 8.01 3.56
C ASN A 58 4.00 7.67 2.49
N ILE A 59 3.92 6.49 1.87
CA ILE A 59 4.85 6.06 0.83
C ILE A 59 4.25 6.36 -0.55
N VAL A 60 4.92 7.24 -1.29
CA VAL A 60 4.55 7.61 -2.66
C VAL A 60 5.57 7.01 -3.64
N LEU A 61 5.07 6.35 -4.68
CA LEU A 61 5.87 5.94 -5.83
C LEU A 61 5.73 7.00 -6.93
N GLY A 62 6.83 7.64 -7.31
CA GLY A 62 6.86 8.66 -8.35
C GLY A 62 7.98 8.45 -9.35
N VAL A 63 7.77 8.90 -10.59
CA VAL A 63 8.80 8.91 -11.65
C VAL A 63 9.84 10.00 -11.36
N LEU A 64 11.12 9.66 -11.52
CA LEU A 64 12.24 10.57 -11.40
C LEU A 64 12.57 11.17 -12.78
N GLY A 65 12.41 12.50 -12.89
CA GLY A 65 12.81 13.24 -14.10
C GLY A 65 11.85 13.08 -15.29
N GLY A 66 12.08 13.86 -16.34
CA GLY A 66 11.22 13.87 -17.54
C GLY A 66 11.43 12.68 -18.49
N ASP A 67 12.41 11.81 -18.24
CA ASP A 67 12.75 10.68 -19.10
C ASP A 67 12.06 9.36 -18.71
N GLY A 68 11.41 9.29 -17.54
CA GLY A 68 10.56 8.16 -17.18
C GLY A 68 11.27 6.89 -16.72
N LYS A 69 12.61 6.91 -16.57
CA LYS A 69 13.42 5.68 -16.45
C LYS A 69 13.72 5.24 -15.03
N ASP A 70 13.64 6.15 -14.08
CA ASP A 70 13.86 5.89 -12.67
C ASP A 70 12.59 6.24 -11.89
N ALA A 71 12.33 5.55 -10.78
CA ALA A 71 11.24 5.88 -9.86
C ALA A 71 11.80 6.00 -8.45
N ALA A 72 11.12 6.74 -7.57
CA ALA A 72 11.51 6.86 -6.17
C ALA A 72 10.38 6.44 -5.26
N ILE A 73 10.79 5.88 -4.13
CA ILE A 73 9.94 5.74 -2.96
C ILE A 73 10.22 6.93 -2.05
N THR A 74 9.20 7.73 -1.77
CA THR A 74 9.31 8.93 -0.93
C THR A 74 8.33 8.84 0.24
N ALA A 75 8.73 9.39 1.37
CA ALA A 75 7.79 9.74 2.43
C ALA A 75 6.89 10.90 1.98
N GLN A 76 5.78 11.12 2.68
CA GLN A 76 4.80 12.18 2.39
C GLN A 76 5.40 13.59 2.50
N ASP A 77 6.38 13.76 3.39
CA ASP A 77 7.20 14.97 3.53
C ASP A 77 8.14 15.22 2.33
N GLY A 78 8.10 14.36 1.30
CA GLY A 78 8.94 14.41 0.11
C GLY A 78 10.34 13.82 0.32
N ARG A 79 10.68 13.37 1.53
CA ARG A 79 11.98 12.78 1.82
C ARG A 79 12.13 11.46 1.08
N ARG A 80 13.25 11.31 0.38
CA ARG A 80 13.53 10.10 -0.38
C ARG A 80 13.92 8.95 0.54
N LEU A 81 13.24 7.82 0.39
CA LEU A 81 13.49 6.58 1.13
C LEU A 81 14.23 5.55 0.28
N GLY A 82 14.31 5.74 -1.03
CA GLY A 82 15.01 4.85 -1.97
C GLY A 82 14.66 5.17 -3.42
N TYR A 83 15.27 4.45 -4.36
CA TYR A 83 14.89 4.55 -5.77
C TYR A 83 14.87 3.19 -6.46
N PHE A 84 14.09 3.11 -7.53
CA PHE A 84 13.97 1.98 -8.42
C PHE A 84 14.71 2.26 -9.71
N VAL A 85 15.39 1.23 -10.22
CA VAL A 85 15.93 1.21 -11.57
C VAL A 85 14.96 0.48 -12.49
N SER A 86 14.70 1.03 -13.67
CA SER A 86 14.04 0.28 -14.73
C SER A 86 15.04 -0.65 -15.40
N ARG A 87 14.75 -1.96 -15.35
CA ARG A 87 15.49 -2.98 -16.12
C ARG A 87 14.55 -3.79 -17.01
N HIS A 88 13.41 -4.21 -16.46
CA HIS A 88 12.22 -4.76 -17.16
C HIS A 88 10.99 -4.65 -16.23
N LEU A 89 11.22 -4.87 -14.93
CA LEU A 89 10.39 -4.40 -13.83
C LEU A 89 11.11 -3.26 -13.11
N TRP A 90 10.37 -2.50 -12.30
CA TRP A 90 10.92 -1.53 -11.36
C TRP A 90 11.57 -2.28 -10.20
N VAL A 91 12.90 -2.20 -10.09
CA VAL A 91 13.65 -2.93 -9.04
C VAL A 91 14.23 -1.94 -8.03
N LEU A 92 13.87 -2.10 -6.76
CA LEU A 92 14.39 -1.28 -5.67
C LEU A 92 15.92 -1.45 -5.58
N LYS A 93 16.65 -0.35 -5.62
CA LYS A 93 18.10 -0.39 -5.53
C LYS A 93 18.56 -0.56 -4.08
N LEU A 94 18.99 -1.78 -3.74
CA LEU A 94 19.68 -2.05 -2.49
C LEU A 94 21.08 -1.42 -2.47
N SER A 95 21.53 -1.06 -1.28
CA SER A 95 22.94 -0.80 -1.02
C SER A 95 23.74 -2.09 -1.21
N GLY A 96 24.89 -2.01 -1.86
CA GLY A 96 25.84 -3.12 -1.94
C GLY A 96 26.77 -3.15 -0.74
N PRO A 97 27.65 -4.17 -0.65
CA PRO A 97 28.69 -4.22 0.37
C PRO A 97 29.59 -2.97 0.35
N PRO A 98 30.10 -2.53 1.51
CA PRO A 98 29.94 -3.13 2.84
C PRO A 98 28.64 -2.73 3.57
N ILE A 99 27.83 -1.84 3.00
CA ILE A 99 26.67 -1.25 3.70
C ILE A 99 25.44 -2.15 3.63
N GLY A 100 25.18 -2.74 2.47
CA GLY A 100 24.08 -3.67 2.27
C GLY A 100 24.57 -5.06 1.86
N PRO A 101 23.63 -6.01 1.74
CA PRO A 101 23.96 -7.41 1.55
C PRO A 101 24.51 -7.70 0.14
N VAL A 102 25.26 -8.79 0.02
CA VAL A 102 25.44 -9.46 -1.27
C VAL A 102 24.14 -10.20 -1.59
N VAL A 103 23.55 -9.91 -2.75
CA VAL A 103 22.35 -10.60 -3.24
C VAL A 103 22.71 -11.69 -4.24
N GLY A 104 21.89 -12.74 -4.25
CA GLY A 104 22.00 -13.79 -5.27
C GLY A 104 21.62 -13.29 -6.67
N PRO A 105 21.80 -14.15 -7.70
CA PRO A 105 21.36 -13.85 -9.05
C PRO A 105 19.83 -13.67 -9.11
N SER A 106 19.38 -12.89 -10.09
CA SER A 106 17.96 -12.70 -10.37
C SER A 106 17.34 -14.02 -10.85
N MET A 107 16.15 -14.35 -10.31
CA MET A 107 15.32 -15.46 -10.80
C MET A 107 14.61 -15.13 -12.13
N PHE A 108 14.56 -13.84 -12.51
CA PHE A 108 14.00 -13.40 -13.79
C PHE A 108 15.01 -13.52 -14.91
N GLU A 109 14.57 -14.12 -16.02
CA GLU A 109 15.35 -14.32 -17.23
C GLU A 109 15.52 -13.01 -18.00
N PRO A 110 16.72 -12.73 -18.54
CA PRO A 110 16.93 -11.61 -19.44
C PRO A 110 16.01 -11.69 -20.65
N GLY A 111 15.28 -10.61 -20.95
CA GLY A 111 14.35 -10.55 -22.08
C GLY A 111 13.00 -11.25 -21.86
N GLY A 112 12.77 -11.85 -20.70
CA GLY A 112 11.47 -12.42 -20.33
C GLY A 112 10.41 -11.34 -20.08
N HIS A 113 9.17 -11.63 -20.46
CA HIS A 113 8.01 -10.79 -20.14
C HIS A 113 7.23 -11.39 -18.97
N TYR A 114 7.09 -10.62 -17.90
CA TYR A 114 6.45 -11.07 -16.67
C TYR A 114 5.25 -10.18 -16.34
N VAL A 115 4.13 -10.80 -15.96
CA VAL A 115 2.97 -10.13 -15.37
C VAL A 115 2.88 -10.61 -13.93
N ILE A 116 3.22 -9.72 -12.99
CA ILE A 116 3.21 -10.02 -11.56
C ILE A 116 2.12 -9.16 -10.92
N ASN A 117 1.16 -9.83 -10.29
CA ASN A 117 0.16 -9.18 -9.46
C ASN A 117 0.11 -9.92 -8.12
N ALA A 118 -0.02 -9.15 -7.05
CA ALA A 118 -0.32 -9.67 -5.73
C ALA A 118 -1.56 -8.95 -5.21
N THR A 119 -2.52 -9.72 -4.71
CA THR A 119 -3.72 -9.20 -4.06
C THR A 119 -3.83 -9.87 -2.70
N TRP A 120 -3.94 -9.07 -1.63
CA TRP A 120 -4.22 -9.57 -0.29
C TRP A 120 -5.73 -9.45 -0.03
N PRO A 121 -6.51 -10.53 0.10
CA PRO A 121 -7.96 -10.42 0.24
C PRO A 121 -8.40 -9.55 1.42
N ASP A 122 -9.49 -8.79 1.25
CA ASP A 122 -10.05 -7.91 2.30
C ASP A 122 -10.35 -8.64 3.59
N SER A 123 -10.89 -9.85 3.50
CA SER A 123 -11.20 -10.67 4.67
C SER A 123 -9.95 -11.01 5.50
N GLU A 124 -8.80 -11.21 4.85
CA GLU A 124 -7.53 -11.45 5.54
C GLU A 124 -6.96 -10.15 6.12
N ARG A 125 -7.08 -9.03 5.40
CA ARG A 125 -6.69 -7.70 5.90
C ARG A 125 -7.48 -7.33 7.16
N GLN A 126 -8.81 -7.50 7.13
CA GLN A 126 -9.70 -7.22 8.26
C GLN A 126 -9.40 -8.14 9.45
N ARG A 127 -9.21 -9.45 9.20
CA ARG A 127 -8.83 -10.40 10.25
C ARG A 127 -7.52 -10.00 10.93
N TRP A 128 -6.53 -9.57 10.15
CA TRP A 128 -5.26 -9.09 10.69
C TRP A 128 -5.42 -7.79 11.50
N ALA A 129 -6.19 -6.82 10.99
CA ALA A 129 -6.45 -5.57 11.70
C ALA A 129 -7.13 -5.81 13.06
N ALA A 130 -8.13 -6.70 13.12
CA ALA A 130 -8.77 -7.09 14.37
C ALA A 130 -7.81 -7.79 15.35
N ALA A 131 -6.94 -8.67 14.85
CA ALA A 131 -5.93 -9.33 15.68
C ALA A 131 -4.90 -8.34 16.24
N GLN A 132 -4.53 -7.30 15.48
CA GLN A 132 -3.66 -6.22 15.94
C GLN A 132 -4.32 -5.36 17.02
N ALA A 133 -5.59 -4.98 16.83
CA ALA A 133 -6.36 -4.27 17.84
C ALA A 133 -6.47 -5.06 19.16
N GLY A 134 -6.68 -6.38 19.07
CA GLY A 134 -6.69 -7.28 20.23
C GLY A 134 -5.32 -7.44 20.92
N ARG A 135 -4.22 -7.38 20.17
CA ARG A 135 -2.85 -7.40 20.72
C ARG A 135 -2.47 -6.11 21.44
N LEU A 136 -3.04 -4.98 21.04
CA LEU A 136 -2.83 -3.67 21.67
C LEU A 136 -3.69 -3.47 22.93
N GLY A 137 -4.45 -4.48 23.37
CA GLY A 137 -5.18 -4.41 24.64
C GLY A 137 -6.28 -3.35 24.63
N LEU A 138 -6.97 -3.14 23.50
CA LEU A 138 -8.26 -2.44 23.51
C LEU A 138 -9.35 -3.42 23.94
N ASP A 139 -9.28 -3.82 25.21
CA ASP A 139 -10.33 -4.51 25.94
C ASP A 139 -11.42 -3.51 26.32
N HIS A 140 -12.30 -3.16 25.38
CA HIS A 140 -13.61 -2.67 25.79
C HIS A 140 -14.40 -3.86 26.36
N GLY A 141 -14.17 -4.11 27.64
CA GLY A 141 -15.07 -4.88 28.46
C GLY A 141 -16.47 -4.28 28.35
N THR A 142 -17.41 -5.08 27.90
CA THR A 142 -18.61 -5.37 28.69
C THR A 142 -19.26 -6.62 28.11
N ASN A 143 -19.28 -7.66 28.94
CA ASN A 143 -20.29 -8.69 28.87
C ASN A 143 -21.67 -8.01 28.76
N ARG A 144 -22.38 -8.22 27.66
CA ARG A 144 -23.84 -8.12 27.67
C ARG A 144 -24.43 -9.29 26.91
N GLU A 145 -24.95 -10.20 27.73
CA GLU A 145 -26.05 -11.14 27.53
C GLU A 145 -26.39 -11.56 26.10
N VAL A 146 -26.21 -12.87 25.90
CA VAL A 146 -26.82 -13.67 24.85
C VAL A 146 -28.33 -13.45 24.88
N SER A 147 -28.88 -12.88 23.82
CA SER A 147 -30.26 -13.18 23.41
C SER A 147 -30.27 -13.73 22.00
N ASP A 148 -31.00 -14.83 21.92
CA ASP A 148 -31.29 -15.72 20.82
C ASP A 148 -32.03 -15.05 19.64
N GLY A 149 -31.84 -15.62 18.45
CA GLY A 149 -32.77 -15.51 17.33
C GLY A 149 -32.31 -14.67 16.13
N GLY A 150 -31.98 -15.34 15.01
CA GLY A 150 -31.99 -14.66 13.70
C GLY A 150 -31.22 -15.33 12.56
N LYS A 151 -31.91 -16.21 11.81
CA LYS A 151 -31.49 -16.75 10.51
C LYS A 151 -31.17 -15.63 9.50
N GLY A 152 -30.04 -15.80 8.80
CA GLY A 152 -29.78 -15.59 7.37
C GLY A 152 -30.18 -14.28 6.69
N LYS A 153 -29.26 -13.70 5.90
CA LYS A 153 -29.53 -13.19 4.53
C LYS A 153 -28.25 -12.68 3.86
N ASP A 154 -27.93 -13.33 2.74
CA ASP A 154 -27.65 -12.77 1.42
C ASP A 154 -26.79 -11.51 1.32
N LYS A 155 -25.66 -11.65 0.60
CA LYS A 155 -24.89 -10.56 0.00
C LYS A 155 -25.83 -9.71 -0.87
N ALA A 156 -26.26 -8.56 -0.35
CA ALA A 156 -26.84 -7.51 -1.15
C ALA A 156 -25.71 -6.86 -1.98
N GLU A 157 -25.84 -6.87 -3.30
CA GLU A 157 -25.11 -5.95 -4.17
C GLU A 157 -25.41 -4.52 -3.69
N ALA A 158 -24.37 -3.81 -3.27
CA ALA A 158 -24.50 -2.44 -2.80
C ALA A 158 -24.88 -1.52 -3.97
N ALA A 159 -25.90 -0.70 -3.76
CA ALA A 159 -26.37 0.28 -4.72
C ALA A 159 -25.25 1.24 -5.17
N PRO A 160 -25.31 1.80 -6.39
CA PRO A 160 -24.31 2.72 -6.91
C PRO A 160 -24.15 3.94 -6.00
N SER A 161 -22.89 4.32 -5.77
CA SER A 161 -22.54 5.38 -4.82
C SER A 161 -22.91 6.75 -5.40
N ALA A 162 -23.52 7.65 -4.62
CA ALA A 162 -23.86 9.00 -5.09
C ALA A 162 -22.61 9.74 -5.64
N PRO A 163 -22.73 10.62 -6.66
CA PRO A 163 -21.63 11.44 -7.15
C PRO A 163 -20.96 12.29 -6.05
N TYR A 164 -19.75 12.79 -6.31
CA TYR A 164 -19.04 13.61 -5.33
C TYR A 164 -19.77 14.94 -5.03
N THR A 165 -19.87 15.29 -3.75
CA THR A 165 -20.28 16.63 -3.30
C THR A 165 -19.16 17.65 -3.57
N GLU A 166 -19.48 18.94 -3.50
CA GLU A 166 -18.45 19.99 -3.68
C GLU A 166 -17.40 19.99 -2.56
N GLU A 167 -17.79 19.61 -1.33
CA GLU A 167 -16.85 19.43 -0.21
C GLU A 167 -15.89 18.26 -0.47
N GLU A 168 -16.41 17.12 -0.95
CA GLU A 168 -15.62 15.95 -1.31
C GLU A 168 -14.64 16.26 -2.45
N LYS A 169 -15.07 17.02 -3.47
CA LYS A 169 -14.18 17.51 -4.54
C LYS A 169 -13.12 18.46 -4.01
N GLY A 170 -13.49 19.35 -3.08
CA GLY A 170 -12.58 20.29 -2.43
C GLY A 170 -11.49 19.54 -1.65
N TRP A 171 -11.89 18.54 -0.87
CA TRP A 171 -10.97 17.66 -0.15
C TRP A 171 -10.06 16.89 -1.11
N LEU A 172 -10.61 16.25 -2.15
CA LEU A 172 -9.82 15.54 -3.16
C LEU A 172 -8.80 16.46 -3.86
N LYS A 173 -9.19 17.70 -4.15
CA LYS A 173 -8.28 18.67 -4.76
C LYS A 173 -7.19 19.12 -3.79
N ARG A 174 -7.51 19.33 -2.52
CA ARG A 174 -6.55 19.78 -1.50
C ARG A 174 -5.55 18.68 -1.14
N GLU A 175 -6.04 17.47 -0.86
CA GLU A 175 -5.22 16.36 -0.36
C GLU A 175 -4.54 15.56 -1.49
N TRP A 176 -5.21 15.43 -2.64
CA TRP A 176 -4.77 14.54 -3.74
C TRP A 176 -4.51 15.27 -5.06
N GLY A 177 -4.83 16.56 -5.16
CA GLY A 177 -4.67 17.38 -6.34
C GLY A 177 -5.73 17.17 -7.43
N SER A 178 -6.30 15.97 -7.56
CA SER A 178 -7.49 15.69 -8.39
C SER A 178 -8.08 14.29 -8.12
N GLU A 179 -9.36 14.09 -8.48
CA GLU A 179 -10.01 12.75 -8.47
C GLU A 179 -9.20 11.72 -9.26
N PHE A 180 -8.68 12.10 -10.44
CA PHE A 180 -7.85 11.21 -11.26
C PHE A 180 -6.62 10.71 -10.50
N LYS A 181 -5.91 11.61 -9.82
CA LYS A 181 -4.72 11.25 -9.05
C LYS A 181 -5.07 10.38 -7.85
N PHE A 182 -6.17 10.66 -7.18
CA PHE A 182 -6.70 9.84 -6.10
C PHE A 182 -7.05 8.43 -6.60
N ILE A 183 -7.92 8.30 -7.61
CA ILE A 183 -8.33 6.99 -8.17
C ILE A 183 -7.12 6.21 -8.68
N ALA A 184 -6.21 6.85 -9.42
CA ALA A 184 -4.98 6.21 -9.92
C ALA A 184 -4.04 5.77 -8.79
N ALA A 185 -3.97 6.49 -7.68
CA ALA A 185 -3.15 6.12 -6.52
C ALA A 185 -3.60 4.79 -5.91
N TYR A 186 -4.89 4.44 -6.03
CA TYR A 186 -5.46 3.18 -5.55
C TYR A 186 -5.56 2.09 -6.62
N GLY A 187 -4.93 2.29 -7.79
CA GLY A 187 -4.95 1.32 -8.89
C GLY A 187 -6.34 1.15 -9.54
N LEU A 188 -7.26 2.05 -9.23
CA LEU A 188 -8.60 2.10 -9.79
C LEU A 188 -8.57 2.82 -11.14
N SER A 189 -9.53 2.52 -12.01
CA SER A 189 -9.68 3.20 -13.29
C SER A 189 -10.78 4.26 -13.24
N ILE A 190 -10.45 5.51 -13.61
CA ILE A 190 -11.47 6.56 -13.79
C ILE A 190 -12.41 6.27 -14.97
N HIS A 191 -12.10 5.28 -15.80
CA HIS A 191 -12.90 4.90 -16.98
C HIS A 191 -13.86 3.73 -16.71
N LYS A 192 -13.86 3.18 -15.49
CA LYS A 192 -14.77 2.11 -15.07
C LYS A 192 -15.65 2.63 -13.96
N ASP A 193 -16.96 2.66 -14.17
CA ASP A 193 -17.89 3.22 -13.19
C ASP A 193 -17.83 2.47 -11.85
N GLU A 194 -17.64 1.15 -11.86
CA GLU A 194 -17.43 0.33 -10.65
C GLU A 194 -16.22 0.80 -9.82
N ASP A 195 -15.09 1.06 -10.49
CA ASP A 195 -13.86 1.54 -9.86
C ASP A 195 -14.02 3.00 -9.37
N ARG A 196 -14.80 3.82 -10.10
CA ARG A 196 -15.13 5.18 -9.64
C ARG A 196 -16.03 5.15 -8.41
N ASP A 197 -16.98 4.22 -8.35
CA ASP A 197 -17.88 4.02 -7.21
C ASP A 197 -17.10 3.58 -5.98
N GLU A 198 -16.14 2.68 -6.17
CA GLU A 198 -15.19 2.28 -5.14
C GLU A 198 -14.36 3.46 -4.68
N GLY A 199 -13.81 4.26 -5.60
CA GLY A 199 -13.12 5.50 -5.28
C GLY A 199 -13.95 6.44 -4.40
N ARG A 200 -15.25 6.61 -4.73
CA ARG A 200 -16.16 7.46 -3.92
C ARG A 200 -16.34 6.95 -2.49
N ARG A 201 -16.49 5.64 -2.32
CA ARG A 201 -16.59 5.02 -0.98
C ARG A 201 -15.31 5.25 -0.17
N MET A 202 -14.15 5.08 -0.80
CA MET A 202 -12.86 5.28 -0.16
C MET A 202 -12.64 6.73 0.26
N ALA A 203 -12.98 7.69 -0.61
CA ALA A 203 -12.84 9.11 -0.29
C ALA A 203 -13.70 9.52 0.91
N ARG A 204 -14.96 9.07 0.95
CA ARG A 204 -15.89 9.34 2.08
C ARG A 204 -15.38 8.76 3.40
N ALA A 205 -14.97 7.49 3.38
CA ALA A 205 -14.41 6.86 4.58
C ALA A 205 -13.15 7.57 5.08
N MET A 206 -12.31 8.11 4.19
CA MET A 206 -11.12 8.88 4.57
C MET A 206 -11.44 10.27 5.11
N MET A 207 -12.50 10.91 4.62
CA MET A 207 -12.97 12.20 5.14
C MET A 207 -13.55 12.06 6.55
N GLU A 208 -14.37 11.04 6.79
CA GLU A 208 -15.01 10.77 8.09
C GLU A 208 -13.95 10.53 9.20
N VAL A 209 -12.89 9.79 8.90
CA VAL A 209 -11.76 9.56 9.84
C VAL A 209 -10.96 10.84 10.14
N HIS A 210 -11.02 11.84 9.27
CA HIS A 210 -10.28 13.09 9.44
C HIS A 210 -11.05 14.11 10.29
N GLU A 211 -12.38 14.04 10.34
CA GLU A 211 -13.24 14.93 11.15
C GLU A 211 -13.21 14.58 12.66
N ASP A 212 -12.99 13.31 13.01
CA ASP A 212 -12.85 12.85 14.41
C ASP A 212 -11.55 13.33 15.09
N ARG A 213 -10.56 13.84 14.33
CA ARG A 213 -9.30 14.37 14.89
C ARG A 213 -9.35 15.85 15.26
N ASP A 214 -10.29 16.59 14.69
CA ASP A 214 -10.41 18.04 14.92
C ASP A 214 -11.42 18.38 16.03
N THR A 215 -12.19 17.41 16.54
CA THR A 215 -13.17 17.61 17.64
C THR A 215 -12.61 17.40 19.05
N ASN A 216 -11.31 17.13 19.20
CA ASN A 216 -10.66 16.93 20.50
C ASN A 216 -9.60 17.99 20.84
N MET A 217 -9.83 19.25 20.47
CA MET A 217 -9.14 20.43 21.02
C MET A 217 -10.08 21.33 21.81
#